data_AF-A0A1T5E3M2-F1
#
_entry.id   AF-A0A1T5E3M2-F1
#
_cell.length_a   1.000
_cell.length_b   1.000
_cell.length_c   1.000
_cell.angle_alpha   90.00
_cell.angle_beta   90.00
_cell.angle_gamma   90.00
#
_symmetry.space_group_name_H-M   'P 1'
#
loop_
_entity.id
_entity.type
_entity.pdbx_description
1 polymer ?
#
loop_
_entity_poly.entity_id
_entity_poly.type
_entity_poly.pdbx_seq_one_letter_code
_entity_poly.pdbx_strand_id
1 'polypeptide(L)'
;MKFTLVTFFALLLVSCNNDDIGIEDENGRNFKQDMRDYVIGISKSAKAVNPDFAVIPQNGIELVTTNGEDDGGPSTAYLSAIDGNGQEDLFFGYENDDQATEPENSNYLRRLLDVSKNAGKKILVTDYTATASKIADSYQKNAAAGYVSYAATQRSLDVIPTSVPNNVNAGNITSLSQAKNFLYLINPERYATKAAFIDAVAATNYDAVIMDLFLNDEPFTAAEVEQLRVKSNGGSRLVICYMSIGEAEDYRYYWQETWAKNKPAWIAAENPDWPGNYKVKYWNEEWQGLIYKNQDSYLSKIVASGFDGVYLDIIDAFEYFED
;
A
#
# COMPACT_ATOMS: atom_id res chain seq x y z
N MET A 1 -68.46 2.20 -31.48
CA MET A 1 -68.12 0.78 -31.67
C MET A 1 -66.70 0.73 -32.21
N LYS A 2 -65.78 0.12 -31.44
CA LYS A 2 -64.33 0.12 -31.69
C LYS A 2 -64.00 -0.69 -32.95
N PHE A 3 -63.25 -0.10 -33.88
CA PHE A 3 -62.55 -0.84 -34.93
C PHE A 3 -61.08 -0.98 -34.52
N THR A 4 -60.64 -2.23 -34.40
CA THR A 4 -59.29 -2.67 -34.07
C THR A 4 -58.42 -2.57 -35.32
N LEU A 5 -57.34 -1.81 -35.27
CA LEU A 5 -56.30 -1.82 -36.30
C LEU A 5 -55.04 -2.48 -35.72
N VAL A 6 -54.74 -3.67 -36.24
CA VAL A 6 -53.55 -4.45 -35.92
C VAL A 6 -52.43 -3.95 -36.83
N THR A 7 -51.40 -3.34 -36.26
CA THR A 7 -50.20 -2.94 -37.00
C THR A 7 -49.14 -4.01 -36.84
N PHE A 8 -48.82 -4.67 -37.95
CA PHE A 8 -47.70 -5.58 -38.13
C PHE A 8 -46.40 -4.77 -38.09
N PHE A 9 -45.47 -5.10 -37.19
CA PHE A 9 -44.10 -4.57 -37.24
C PHE A 9 -43.17 -5.69 -37.71
N ALA A 10 -42.60 -5.48 -38.90
CA ALA A 10 -41.67 -6.40 -39.53
C ALA A 10 -40.28 -6.31 -38.85
N LEU A 11 -39.74 -7.46 -38.45
CA LEU A 11 -38.33 -7.59 -38.06
C LEU A 11 -37.45 -7.45 -39.31
N LEU A 12 -36.63 -6.40 -39.34
CA LEU A 12 -35.47 -6.31 -40.21
C LEU A 12 -34.25 -6.84 -39.44
N LEU A 13 -33.79 -8.03 -39.83
CA LEU A 13 -32.49 -8.56 -39.45
C LEU A 13 -31.43 -7.84 -40.28
N VAL A 14 -30.67 -6.95 -39.66
CA VAL A 14 -29.41 -6.43 -40.21
C VAL A 14 -28.28 -7.07 -39.43
N SER A 15 -27.57 -7.95 -40.14
CA SER A 15 -26.28 -8.52 -39.76
C SER A 15 -25.22 -7.42 -39.78
N CYS A 16 -24.64 -7.11 -38.62
CA CYS A 16 -23.35 -6.45 -38.51
C CYS A 16 -22.44 -7.35 -37.65
N ASN A 17 -21.34 -7.81 -38.25
CA ASN A 17 -20.15 -8.26 -37.54
C ASN A 17 -19.75 -7.17 -36.55
N ASN A 18 -19.78 -7.47 -35.26
CA ASN A 18 -18.95 -6.78 -34.28
C ASN A 18 -17.94 -7.80 -33.80
N ASP A 19 -16.67 -7.47 -33.99
CA ASP A 19 -15.55 -8.16 -33.39
C ASP A 19 -15.79 -8.25 -31.88
N ASP A 20 -15.70 -9.48 -31.36
CA ASP A 20 -15.70 -9.79 -29.94
C ASP A 20 -14.55 -9.03 -29.26
N ILE A 21 -14.82 -7.85 -28.74
CA ILE A 21 -14.02 -7.28 -27.65
C ILE A 21 -14.47 -8.06 -26.43
N GLY A 22 -13.69 -9.08 -26.08
CA GLY A 22 -13.93 -9.97 -24.95
C GLY A 22 -14.15 -9.18 -23.66
N ILE A 23 -15.40 -8.99 -23.30
CA ILE A 23 -15.80 -8.84 -21.92
C ILE A 23 -15.67 -10.25 -21.36
N GLU A 24 -14.50 -10.58 -20.81
CA GLU A 24 -14.38 -11.74 -19.94
C GLU A 24 -15.45 -11.60 -18.86
N ASP A 25 -16.31 -12.61 -18.78
CA ASP A 25 -17.34 -12.76 -17.77
C ASP A 25 -16.67 -12.74 -16.39
N GLU A 26 -16.77 -11.62 -15.66
CA GLU A 26 -16.20 -11.43 -14.31
C GLU A 26 -16.96 -12.26 -13.24
N ASN A 27 -17.97 -13.05 -13.64
CA ASN A 27 -18.69 -13.97 -12.77
C ASN A 27 -17.79 -15.17 -12.37
N GLY A 28 -17.14 -15.05 -11.23
CA GLY A 28 -16.34 -16.12 -10.61
C GLY A 28 -14.84 -15.82 -10.50
N ARG A 29 -14.39 -14.60 -10.81
CA ARG A 29 -13.02 -14.15 -10.53
C ARG A 29 -12.81 -14.08 -9.01
N ASN A 30 -11.64 -14.50 -8.55
CA ASN A 30 -11.24 -14.41 -7.15
C ASN A 30 -10.28 -13.21 -6.99
N PHE A 31 -10.85 -12.04 -6.73
CA PHE A 31 -10.13 -10.77 -6.63
C PHE A 31 -9.04 -10.80 -5.53
N LYS A 32 -9.35 -11.40 -4.36
CA LYS A 32 -8.35 -11.63 -3.32
C LYS A 32 -7.16 -12.46 -3.83
N GLN A 33 -7.42 -13.55 -4.56
CA GLN A 33 -6.35 -14.39 -5.12
C GLN A 33 -5.55 -13.65 -6.19
N ASP A 34 -6.19 -12.86 -7.04
CA ASP A 34 -5.51 -12.03 -8.04
C ASP A 34 -4.57 -11.02 -7.37
N MET A 35 -4.99 -10.38 -6.27
CA MET A 35 -4.15 -9.46 -5.51
C MET A 35 -2.98 -10.19 -4.82
N ARG A 36 -3.20 -11.39 -4.27
CA ARG A 36 -2.10 -12.22 -3.73
C ARG A 36 -1.07 -12.53 -4.81
N ASP A 37 -1.51 -12.96 -6.00
CA ASP A 37 -0.62 -13.32 -7.10
C ASP A 37 0.14 -12.10 -7.63
N TYR A 38 -0.51 -10.94 -7.64
CA TYR A 38 0.10 -9.67 -7.98
C TYR A 38 1.24 -9.29 -7.00
N VAL A 39 0.98 -9.32 -5.69
CA VAL A 39 1.99 -9.07 -4.65
C VAL A 39 3.14 -10.10 -4.72
N ILE A 40 2.83 -11.37 -4.98
CA ILE A 40 3.84 -12.43 -5.19
C ILE A 40 4.71 -12.09 -6.41
N GLY A 41 4.14 -11.57 -7.49
CA GLY A 41 4.85 -11.13 -8.69
C GLY A 41 5.81 -9.97 -8.42
N ILE A 42 5.33 -8.95 -7.69
CA ILE A 42 6.14 -7.81 -7.22
C ILE A 42 7.32 -8.32 -6.39
N SER A 43 7.04 -9.18 -5.40
CA SER A 43 8.06 -9.74 -4.51
C SER A 43 9.14 -10.52 -5.26
N LYS A 44 8.74 -11.43 -6.15
CA LYS A 44 9.69 -12.19 -6.98
C LYS A 44 10.59 -11.27 -7.82
N SER A 45 10.02 -10.21 -8.38
CA SER A 45 10.75 -9.30 -9.27
C SER A 45 11.75 -8.45 -8.49
N ALA A 46 11.36 -7.91 -7.34
CA ALA A 46 12.27 -7.18 -6.47
C ALA A 46 13.38 -8.08 -5.91
N LYS A 47 13.01 -9.26 -5.40
CA LYS A 47 13.94 -10.19 -4.75
C LYS A 47 14.89 -10.90 -5.73
N ALA A 48 14.57 -10.90 -7.03
CA ALA A 48 15.51 -11.32 -8.06
C ALA A 48 16.70 -10.36 -8.21
N VAL A 49 16.53 -9.08 -7.86
CA VAL A 49 17.59 -8.05 -7.89
C VAL A 49 18.26 -7.89 -6.53
N ASN A 50 17.46 -7.81 -5.45
CA ASN A 50 17.93 -7.73 -4.07
C ASN A 50 17.21 -8.79 -3.21
N PRO A 51 17.84 -9.93 -2.89
CA PRO A 51 17.22 -11.00 -2.10
C PRO A 51 16.69 -10.58 -0.72
N ASP A 52 17.24 -9.51 -0.15
CA ASP A 52 16.86 -8.97 1.16
C ASP A 52 15.78 -7.87 1.07
N PHE A 53 15.26 -7.58 -0.13
CA PHE A 53 14.28 -6.52 -0.35
C PHE A 53 12.95 -6.82 0.35
N ALA A 54 12.53 -5.93 1.25
CA ALA A 54 11.32 -6.11 2.04
C ALA A 54 10.06 -5.79 1.23
N VAL A 55 9.03 -6.64 1.35
CA VAL A 55 7.70 -6.41 0.75
C VAL A 55 6.65 -6.37 1.86
N ILE A 56 5.95 -5.25 1.98
CA ILE A 56 5.08 -4.94 3.12
C ILE A 56 3.72 -4.42 2.60
N PRO A 57 2.72 -5.28 2.43
CA PRO A 57 1.35 -4.86 2.08
C PRO A 57 0.69 -4.11 3.23
N GLN A 58 0.07 -2.97 2.95
CA GLN A 58 -0.74 -2.18 3.88
C GLN A 58 -2.23 -2.50 3.74
N ASN A 59 -2.92 -2.67 4.87
CA ASN A 59 -4.34 -3.01 4.95
C ASN A 59 -4.65 -4.30 4.15
N GLY A 60 -5.91 -4.54 3.77
CA GLY A 60 -6.34 -5.75 3.05
C GLY A 60 -5.83 -7.05 3.70
N ILE A 61 -5.86 -7.09 5.04
CA ILE A 61 -5.19 -8.12 5.84
C ILE A 61 -5.80 -9.52 5.61
N GLU A 62 -7.03 -9.58 5.12
CA GLU A 62 -7.78 -10.74 4.64
C GLU A 62 -6.95 -11.63 3.70
N LEU A 63 -6.04 -11.05 2.92
CA LEU A 63 -5.20 -11.81 1.97
C LEU A 63 -4.28 -12.85 2.64
N VAL A 64 -4.06 -12.75 3.96
CA VAL A 64 -3.21 -13.67 4.73
C VAL A 64 -3.86 -15.04 4.95
N THR A 65 -5.17 -15.18 4.78
CA THR A 65 -5.88 -16.45 4.83
C THR A 65 -6.40 -16.83 3.45
N THR A 66 -6.71 -18.10 3.21
CA THR A 66 -7.10 -18.60 1.88
C THR A 66 -8.49 -18.16 1.45
N ASN A 67 -9.43 -18.02 2.40
CA ASN A 67 -10.82 -17.62 2.15
C ASN A 67 -11.08 -16.13 2.40
N GLY A 68 -10.11 -15.39 2.95
CA GLY A 68 -10.30 -13.98 3.32
C GLY A 68 -10.82 -13.77 4.75
N GLU A 69 -11.13 -14.84 5.48
CA GLU A 69 -11.72 -14.78 6.81
C GLU A 69 -10.73 -15.25 7.89
N ASP A 70 -10.99 -14.91 9.14
CA ASP A 70 -10.14 -15.27 10.29
C ASP A 70 -10.19 -16.76 10.69
N ASP A 71 -11.17 -17.50 10.17
CA ASP A 71 -11.28 -18.96 10.29
C ASP A 71 -10.55 -19.72 9.17
N GLY A 72 -10.05 -18.99 8.16
CA GLY A 72 -9.35 -19.52 7.02
C GLY A 72 -7.98 -20.11 7.34
N GLY A 73 -7.57 -21.09 6.55
CA GLY A 73 -6.18 -21.56 6.57
C GLY A 73 -5.21 -20.47 6.13
N PRO A 74 -3.96 -20.44 6.63
CA PRO A 74 -2.96 -19.46 6.18
C PRO A 74 -2.65 -19.58 4.69
N SER A 75 -2.67 -18.45 3.97
CA SER A 75 -2.24 -18.35 2.57
C SER A 75 -0.72 -18.44 2.48
N THR A 76 -0.20 -19.68 2.48
CA THR A 76 1.23 -19.94 2.67
C THR A 76 2.11 -19.34 1.56
N ALA A 77 1.65 -19.35 0.30
CA ALA A 77 2.39 -18.77 -0.82
C ALA A 77 2.51 -17.24 -0.69
N TYR A 78 1.41 -16.57 -0.35
CA TYR A 78 1.38 -15.12 -0.12
C TYR A 78 2.24 -14.73 1.08
N LEU A 79 2.04 -15.39 2.23
CA LEU A 79 2.84 -15.16 3.43
C LEU A 79 4.33 -15.39 3.15
N SER A 80 4.71 -16.39 2.36
CA SER A 80 6.12 -16.62 2.02
C SER A 80 6.74 -15.51 1.15
N ALA A 81 5.92 -14.77 0.39
CA ALA A 81 6.40 -13.70 -0.48
C ALA A 81 6.65 -12.37 0.26
N ILE A 82 5.96 -12.11 1.36
CA ILE A 82 6.03 -10.85 2.11
C ILE A 82 6.94 -10.95 3.33
N ASP A 83 7.36 -9.80 3.85
CA ASP A 83 8.26 -9.68 5.02
C ASP A 83 7.57 -9.05 6.23
N GLY A 84 6.48 -8.32 5.98
CA GLY A 84 5.61 -7.75 7.00
C GLY A 84 4.24 -7.41 6.46
N ASN A 85 3.35 -6.95 7.33
CA ASN A 85 2.10 -6.29 6.98
C ASN A 85 1.99 -4.96 7.71
N GLY A 86 1.57 -3.94 6.98
CA GLY A 86 1.12 -2.66 7.51
C GLY A 86 -0.38 -2.71 7.83
N GLN A 87 -0.79 -2.08 8.91
CA GLN A 87 -2.20 -1.85 9.24
C GLN A 87 -2.38 -0.44 9.75
N GLU A 88 -3.29 0.30 9.13
CA GLU A 88 -3.74 1.59 9.65
C GLU A 88 -4.91 1.41 10.61
N ASP A 89 -5.06 2.37 11.52
CA ASP A 89 -6.28 2.58 12.29
C ASP A 89 -6.71 1.44 13.22
N LEU A 90 -5.73 0.65 13.68
CA LEU A 90 -6.01 -0.56 14.45
C LEU A 90 -6.65 -0.27 15.80
N PHE A 91 -6.11 0.68 16.56
CA PHE A 91 -6.59 1.05 17.89
C PHE A 91 -7.09 2.50 17.97
N PHE A 92 -6.59 3.38 17.11
CA PHE A 92 -7.08 4.75 17.00
C PHE A 92 -7.07 5.22 15.55
N GLY A 93 -8.12 5.95 15.16
CA GLY A 93 -8.19 6.63 13.87
C GLY A 93 -9.16 6.04 12.85
N TYR A 94 -9.82 4.91 13.13
CA TYR A 94 -10.65 4.21 12.12
C TYR A 94 -11.81 5.05 11.57
N GLU A 95 -12.68 5.56 12.45
CA GLU A 95 -13.80 6.42 12.03
C GLU A 95 -13.37 7.89 11.95
N ASN A 96 -12.55 8.32 12.91
CA ASN A 96 -12.05 9.69 12.98
C ASN A 96 -10.68 9.71 13.68
N ASP A 97 -9.81 10.62 13.26
CA ASP A 97 -8.52 10.87 13.92
C ASP A 97 -8.70 11.13 15.43
N ASP A 98 -7.73 10.64 16.20
CA ASP A 98 -7.69 10.72 17.65
C ASP A 98 -8.86 10.03 18.37
N GLN A 99 -9.75 9.33 17.68
CA GLN A 99 -10.80 8.51 18.32
C GLN A 99 -10.35 7.05 18.43
N ALA A 100 -10.78 6.37 19.49
CA ALA A 100 -10.50 4.94 19.65
C ALA A 100 -11.27 4.16 18.57
N THR A 101 -10.60 3.20 17.94
CA THR A 101 -11.23 2.26 17.02
C THR A 101 -12.16 1.35 17.82
N GLU A 102 -13.35 1.08 17.27
CA GLU A 102 -14.33 0.21 17.93
C GLU A 102 -13.73 -1.17 18.19
N PRO A 103 -13.91 -1.76 19.38
CA PRO A 103 -13.27 -3.03 19.73
C PRO A 103 -13.58 -4.17 18.76
N GLU A 104 -14.75 -4.16 18.11
CA GLU A 104 -15.11 -5.15 17.10
C GLU A 104 -14.15 -5.12 15.90
N ASN A 105 -13.93 -3.93 15.32
CA ASN A 105 -12.99 -3.71 14.21
C ASN A 105 -11.56 -4.07 14.62
N SER A 106 -11.10 -3.56 15.77
CA SER A 106 -9.76 -3.88 16.28
C SER A 106 -9.58 -5.39 16.50
N ASN A 107 -10.58 -6.08 17.04
CA ASN A 107 -10.50 -7.51 17.31
C ASN A 107 -10.53 -8.34 16.02
N TYR A 108 -11.31 -7.93 15.02
CA TYR A 108 -11.33 -8.57 13.70
C TYR A 108 -9.96 -8.48 13.03
N LEU A 109 -9.43 -7.26 12.85
CA LEU A 109 -8.13 -7.03 12.24
C LEU A 109 -7.01 -7.78 12.99
N ARG A 110 -7.04 -7.76 14.33
CA ARG A 110 -6.04 -8.47 15.14
C ARG A 110 -6.02 -9.97 14.90
N ARG A 111 -7.16 -10.63 14.69
CA ARG A 111 -7.19 -12.08 14.46
C ARG A 111 -6.49 -12.44 13.15
N LEU A 112 -6.68 -11.63 12.10
CA LEU A 112 -5.97 -11.78 10.82
C LEU A 112 -4.49 -11.38 10.92
N LEU A 113 -4.17 -10.26 11.58
CA LEU A 113 -2.78 -9.84 11.83
C LEU A 113 -1.98 -10.90 12.60
N ASP A 114 -2.61 -11.58 13.56
CA ASP A 114 -1.97 -12.67 14.31
C ASP A 114 -1.67 -13.89 13.40
N VAL A 115 -2.42 -14.14 12.32
CA VAL A 115 -2.04 -15.16 11.32
C VAL A 115 -0.71 -14.79 10.66
N SER A 116 -0.57 -13.53 10.22
CA SER A 116 0.67 -13.05 9.60
C SER A 116 1.84 -13.04 10.59
N LYS A 117 1.61 -12.56 11.81
CA LYS A 117 2.62 -12.58 12.89
C LYS A 117 3.08 -14.00 13.21
N ASN A 118 2.16 -14.95 13.31
CA ASN A 118 2.48 -16.35 13.59
C ASN A 118 3.24 -17.02 12.43
N ALA A 119 3.12 -16.50 11.21
CA ALA A 119 3.96 -16.87 10.06
C ALA A 119 5.34 -16.17 10.06
N GLY A 120 5.70 -15.46 11.15
CA GLY A 120 6.99 -14.82 11.34
C GLY A 120 7.12 -13.44 10.69
N LYS A 121 6.00 -12.84 10.26
CA LYS A 121 5.99 -11.54 9.59
C LYS A 121 5.96 -10.40 10.58
N LYS A 122 6.61 -9.29 10.22
CA LYS A 122 6.60 -8.08 11.04
C LYS A 122 5.26 -7.37 10.88
N ILE A 123 4.61 -7.00 11.98
CA ILE A 123 3.41 -6.17 11.93
C ILE A 123 3.78 -4.73 12.25
N LEU A 124 3.47 -3.83 11.31
CA LEU A 124 3.64 -2.38 11.43
C LEU A 124 2.26 -1.74 11.56
N VAL A 125 2.01 -1.05 12.66
CA VAL A 125 0.70 -0.40 12.91
C VAL A 125 0.84 1.11 12.92
N THR A 126 0.04 1.79 12.11
CA THR A 126 -0.08 3.25 12.15
C THR A 126 -1.44 3.60 12.76
N ASP A 127 -1.43 4.20 13.94
CA ASP A 127 -2.65 4.74 14.57
C ASP A 127 -2.68 6.25 14.39
N TYR A 128 -3.81 6.83 13.97
CA TYR A 128 -3.96 8.29 13.88
C TYR A 128 -4.46 8.88 15.20
N THR A 129 -3.54 9.41 16.02
CA THR A 129 -3.84 10.03 17.32
C THR A 129 -2.84 11.12 17.70
N ALA A 130 -3.35 12.23 18.24
CA ALA A 130 -2.58 13.41 18.61
C ALA A 130 -2.60 13.70 20.12
N THR A 131 -3.58 13.19 20.86
CA THR A 131 -3.66 13.39 22.31
C THR A 131 -2.58 12.56 23.02
N ALA A 132 -1.73 13.18 23.83
CA ALA A 132 -0.59 12.54 24.47
C ALA A 132 -0.93 11.25 25.26
N SER A 133 -2.08 11.22 25.97
CA SER A 133 -2.52 10.01 26.68
C SER A 133 -2.96 8.89 25.73
N LYS A 134 -3.55 9.22 24.58
CA LYS A 134 -3.98 8.25 23.57
C LYS A 134 -2.79 7.74 22.76
N ILE A 135 -1.80 8.58 22.46
CA ILE A 135 -0.50 8.16 21.90
C ILE A 135 0.15 7.11 22.82
N ALA A 136 0.21 7.38 24.13
CA ALA A 136 0.76 6.44 25.09
C ALA A 136 -0.04 5.12 25.14
N ASP A 137 -1.37 5.19 25.08
CA ASP A 137 -2.25 4.02 25.05
C ASP A 137 -2.11 3.20 23.75
N SER A 138 -2.01 3.85 22.58
CA SER A 138 -1.70 3.20 21.30
C SER A 138 -0.39 2.43 21.38
N TYR A 139 0.70 3.04 21.85
CA TYR A 139 1.98 2.36 22.01
C TYR A 139 1.89 1.18 22.98
N GLN A 140 1.17 1.32 24.09
CA GLN A 140 0.99 0.25 25.07
C GLN A 140 0.20 -0.93 24.48
N LYS A 141 -0.91 -0.67 23.78
CA LYS A 141 -1.76 -1.70 23.17
C LYS A 141 -1.04 -2.46 22.06
N ASN A 142 -0.31 -1.74 21.20
CA ASN A 142 0.51 -2.36 20.15
C ASN A 142 1.65 -3.19 20.73
N ALA A 143 2.37 -2.69 21.74
CA ALA A 143 3.42 -3.46 22.42
C ALA A 143 2.87 -4.73 23.07
N ALA A 144 1.68 -4.67 23.70
CA ALA A 144 1.02 -5.83 24.28
C ALA A 144 0.59 -6.88 23.22
N ALA A 145 0.31 -6.44 21.99
CA ALA A 145 0.03 -7.33 20.87
C ALA A 145 1.30 -7.88 20.18
N GLY A 146 2.47 -7.34 20.52
CA GLY A 146 3.75 -7.68 19.88
C GLY A 146 3.97 -7.01 18.52
N TYR A 147 3.29 -5.88 18.29
CA TYR A 147 3.40 -5.10 17.06
C TYR A 147 4.40 -3.95 17.21
N VAL A 148 5.01 -3.54 16.11
CA VAL A 148 5.75 -2.28 16.05
C VAL A 148 4.78 -1.22 15.56
N SER A 149 4.72 -0.07 16.23
CA SER A 149 3.76 0.97 15.89
C SER A 149 4.34 2.36 15.79
N TYR A 150 3.62 3.19 15.04
CA TYR A 150 3.81 4.62 14.87
C TYR A 150 2.48 5.32 15.18
N ALA A 151 2.47 6.22 16.17
CA ALA A 151 1.31 7.05 16.44
C ALA A 151 1.42 8.34 15.62
N ALA A 152 0.72 8.40 14.49
CA ALA A 152 0.71 9.53 13.59
C ALA A 152 -0.21 10.62 14.15
N THR A 153 0.31 11.83 14.37
CA THR A 153 -0.49 12.94 14.92
C THR A 153 -1.39 13.63 13.89
N GLN A 154 -1.27 13.25 12.62
CA GLN A 154 -2.01 13.81 11.49
C GLN A 154 -2.03 12.79 10.35
N ARG A 155 -3.22 12.57 9.78
CA ARG A 155 -3.43 11.66 8.64
C ARG A 155 -2.68 12.05 7.36
N SER A 156 -2.29 13.32 7.23
CA SER A 156 -1.53 13.76 6.07
C SER A 156 -0.10 13.21 6.02
N LEU A 157 0.43 12.60 7.08
CA LEU A 157 1.78 11.98 7.08
C LEU A 157 2.88 12.87 6.48
N ASP A 158 2.81 14.18 6.75
CA ASP A 158 3.72 15.21 6.24
C ASP A 158 4.65 15.83 7.32
N VAL A 159 4.66 15.27 8.53
CA VAL A 159 5.44 15.76 9.69
C VAL A 159 6.21 14.64 10.37
N ILE A 160 7.46 14.93 10.70
CA ILE A 160 8.25 14.16 11.67
C ILE A 160 7.89 14.63 13.08
N PRO A 161 7.40 13.74 13.98
CA PRO A 161 7.14 14.12 15.36
C PRO A 161 8.40 14.66 16.05
N THR A 162 8.24 15.72 16.85
CA THR A 162 9.35 16.31 17.64
C THR A 162 9.73 15.47 18.86
N SER A 163 8.86 14.55 19.26
CA SER A 163 9.15 13.58 20.32
C SER A 163 10.20 12.56 19.88
N VAL A 164 10.93 12.04 20.85
CA VAL A 164 11.83 10.91 20.62
C VAL A 164 10.99 9.70 20.13
N PRO A 165 11.45 8.95 19.11
CA PRO A 165 10.76 7.76 18.65
C PRO A 165 10.47 6.79 19.79
N ASN A 166 9.27 6.19 19.81
CA ASN A 166 9.00 5.09 20.73
C ASN A 166 9.98 3.93 20.45
N ASN A 167 10.45 3.21 21.47
CA ASN A 167 11.40 2.09 21.32
C ASN A 167 12.70 2.43 20.56
N VAL A 168 13.34 3.58 20.83
CA VAL A 168 14.65 3.93 20.23
C VAL A 168 15.64 2.75 20.33
N ASN A 169 16.37 2.52 19.24
CA ASN A 169 17.30 1.43 19.10
C ASN A 169 18.60 1.92 18.45
N ALA A 170 19.73 1.61 19.11
CA ALA A 170 21.07 1.96 18.61
C ALA A 170 21.65 0.93 17.63
N GLY A 171 20.94 -0.19 17.40
CA GLY A 171 21.38 -1.23 16.47
C GLY A 171 21.39 -0.77 15.02
N ASN A 172 22.28 -1.39 14.24
CA ASN A 172 22.23 -1.37 12.79
C ASN A 172 21.10 -2.30 12.33
N ILE A 173 20.16 -1.76 11.55
CA ILE A 173 19.04 -2.52 11.00
C ILE A 173 19.40 -2.93 9.57
N THR A 174 19.42 -4.23 9.35
CA THR A 174 19.72 -4.87 8.05
C THR A 174 18.56 -5.72 7.55
N SER A 175 17.48 -5.89 8.34
CA SER A 175 16.26 -6.57 7.92
C SER A 175 15.06 -6.07 8.71
N LEU A 176 13.85 -6.17 8.12
CA LEU A 176 12.62 -5.66 8.73
C LEU A 176 12.32 -6.28 10.10
N SER A 177 12.68 -7.54 10.30
CA SER A 177 12.46 -8.26 11.56
C SER A 177 13.12 -7.57 12.77
N GLN A 178 14.25 -6.88 12.55
CA GLN A 178 15.03 -6.20 13.57
C GLN A 178 14.47 -4.83 13.97
N ALA A 179 13.61 -4.22 13.13
CA ALA A 179 13.07 -2.90 13.38
C ALA A 179 12.21 -2.90 14.65
N LYS A 180 12.39 -1.88 15.51
CA LYS A 180 11.63 -1.70 16.76
C LYS A 180 10.71 -0.49 16.74
N ASN A 181 10.85 0.35 15.73
CA ASN A 181 10.06 1.55 15.47
C ASN A 181 10.16 1.92 13.98
N PHE A 182 9.27 2.77 13.49
CA PHE A 182 9.35 3.30 12.14
C PHE A 182 8.75 4.70 12.09
N LEU A 183 9.14 5.45 11.06
CA LEU A 183 8.52 6.71 10.66
C LEU A 183 7.72 6.46 9.39
N TYR A 184 6.49 6.95 9.33
CA TYR A 184 5.67 6.96 8.13
C TYR A 184 5.50 8.42 7.67
N LEU A 185 6.15 8.76 6.55
CA LEU A 185 6.28 10.13 6.03
C LEU A 185 6.24 10.11 4.50
N ILE A 186 5.04 10.04 3.93
CA ILE A 186 4.84 9.88 2.47
C ILE A 186 4.50 11.17 1.74
N ASN A 187 4.18 12.24 2.46
CA ASN A 187 3.87 13.54 1.87
C ASN A 187 4.96 14.57 2.24
N PRO A 188 6.14 14.53 1.59
CA PRO A 188 7.30 15.32 1.98
C PRO A 188 7.24 16.79 1.55
N GLU A 189 6.08 17.28 1.09
CA GLU A 189 5.90 18.60 0.47
C GLU A 189 6.22 19.79 1.39
N ARG A 190 6.28 19.56 2.71
CA ARG A 190 6.77 20.57 3.67
C ARG A 190 8.26 20.90 3.51
N TYR A 191 9.00 20.06 2.79
CA TYR A 191 10.43 20.25 2.52
C TYR A 191 10.64 20.80 1.12
N ALA A 192 11.23 22.01 1.05
CA ALA A 192 11.48 22.67 -0.22
C ALA A 192 12.50 21.94 -1.12
N THR A 193 13.37 21.11 -0.54
CA THR A 193 14.43 20.38 -1.27
C THR A 193 14.64 18.98 -0.69
N LYS A 194 15.13 18.05 -1.53
CA LYS A 194 15.57 16.72 -1.10
C LYS A 194 16.63 16.79 0.01
N ALA A 195 17.58 17.73 -0.07
CA ALA A 195 18.59 17.93 0.96
C ALA A 195 17.97 18.26 2.33
N ALA A 196 17.00 19.18 2.38
CA ALA A 196 16.31 19.53 3.63
C ALA A 196 15.49 18.37 4.21
N PHE A 197 14.86 17.58 3.34
CA PHE A 197 14.18 16.35 3.74
C PHE A 197 15.15 15.32 4.34
N ILE A 198 16.26 15.05 3.64
CA ILE A 198 17.30 14.11 4.06
C ILE A 198 17.88 14.53 5.41
N ASP A 199 18.25 15.80 5.58
CA ASP A 199 18.79 16.32 6.84
C ASP A 199 17.82 16.10 8.00
N ALA A 200 16.53 16.37 7.78
CA ALA A 200 15.51 16.19 8.81
C ALA A 200 15.31 14.72 9.19
N VAL A 201 15.27 13.80 8.23
CA VAL A 201 15.15 12.36 8.48
C VAL A 201 16.42 11.80 9.12
N ALA A 202 17.61 12.20 8.66
CA ALA A 202 18.90 11.81 9.22
C ALA A 202 19.07 12.27 10.68
N ALA A 203 18.40 13.36 11.09
CA ALA A 203 18.38 13.83 12.47
C ALA A 203 17.59 12.92 13.45
N THR A 204 16.85 11.92 12.94
CA THR A 204 16.04 11.01 13.77
C THR A 204 16.75 9.68 14.07
N ASN A 205 16.17 8.86 14.96
CA ASN A 205 16.66 7.51 15.27
C ASN A 205 15.63 6.41 14.94
N TYR A 206 14.85 6.61 13.88
CA TYR A 206 13.93 5.57 13.41
C TYR A 206 14.68 4.39 12.78
N ASP A 207 14.23 3.16 13.06
CA ASP A 207 14.79 1.90 12.55
C ASP A 207 14.39 1.60 11.10
N ALA A 208 13.23 2.11 10.68
CA ALA A 208 12.79 2.15 9.30
C ALA A 208 12.11 3.50 9.00
N VAL A 209 12.22 3.98 7.77
CA VAL A 209 11.48 5.13 7.25
C VAL A 209 10.70 4.68 6.03
N ILE A 210 9.39 4.86 6.07
CA ILE A 210 8.50 4.67 4.92
C ILE A 210 8.25 6.04 4.32
N MET A 211 8.60 6.21 3.04
CA MET A 211 8.54 7.49 2.34
C MET A 211 8.29 7.29 0.84
N ASP A 212 7.91 8.34 0.14
CA ASP A 212 7.72 8.31 -1.31
C ASP A 212 9.07 8.26 -2.07
N LEU A 213 9.04 7.77 -3.32
CA LEU A 213 10.20 7.83 -4.22
C LEU A 213 10.52 9.27 -4.65
N PHE A 214 9.52 10.15 -4.67
CA PHE A 214 9.60 11.48 -5.24
C PHE A 214 9.51 12.57 -4.18
N LEU A 215 10.15 13.70 -4.48
CA LEU A 215 9.89 14.98 -3.82
C LEU A 215 9.85 16.04 -4.92
N ASN A 216 8.72 16.73 -5.06
CA ASN A 216 8.46 17.69 -6.14
C ASN A 216 8.77 17.09 -7.54
N ASP A 217 8.19 15.92 -7.84
CA ASP A 217 8.36 15.16 -9.09
C ASP A 217 9.77 14.64 -9.40
N GLU A 218 10.76 14.93 -8.54
CA GLU A 218 12.13 14.47 -8.70
C GLU A 218 12.37 13.20 -7.86
N PRO A 219 12.77 12.07 -8.48
CA PRO A 219 13.04 10.85 -7.73
C PRO A 219 14.29 11.01 -6.87
N PHE A 220 14.29 10.39 -5.69
CA PHE A 220 15.51 10.21 -4.89
C PHE A 220 16.48 9.28 -5.63
N THR A 221 17.75 9.66 -5.66
CA THR A 221 18.86 8.88 -6.24
C THR A 221 19.43 7.89 -5.23
N ALA A 222 20.19 6.89 -5.70
CA ALA A 222 20.86 5.94 -4.82
C ALA A 222 21.78 6.59 -3.76
N ALA A 223 22.47 7.68 -4.11
CA ALA A 223 23.31 8.41 -3.16
C ALA A 223 22.51 9.19 -2.11
N GLU A 224 21.28 9.62 -2.43
CA GLU A 224 20.38 10.29 -1.49
C GLU A 224 19.71 9.27 -0.56
N VAL A 225 19.28 8.12 -1.10
CA VAL A 225 18.78 7.00 -0.28
C VAL A 225 19.85 6.49 0.68
N GLU A 226 21.12 6.44 0.27
CA GLU A 226 22.22 6.07 1.16
C GLU A 226 22.38 7.04 2.33
N GLN A 227 22.18 8.34 2.12
CA GLN A 227 22.21 9.33 3.21
C GLN A 227 21.04 9.11 4.19
N LEU A 228 19.86 8.73 3.69
CA LEU A 228 18.67 8.44 4.50
C LEU A 228 18.83 7.19 5.38
N ARG A 229 19.73 6.26 5.03
CA ARG A 229 20.02 5.05 5.83
C ARG A 229 20.74 5.34 7.13
N VAL A 230 21.35 6.51 7.28
CA VAL A 230 22.12 6.85 8.48
C VAL A 230 21.22 7.52 9.52
N LYS A 231 21.17 6.93 10.72
CA LYS A 231 20.51 7.51 11.90
C LYS A 231 21.36 8.61 12.52
N SER A 232 20.74 9.48 13.32
CA SER A 232 21.49 10.54 14.02
C SER A 232 22.50 10.00 15.03
N ASN A 233 22.28 8.80 15.56
CA ASN A 233 23.25 8.10 16.41
C ASN A 233 24.35 7.35 15.64
N GLY A 234 24.37 7.42 14.30
CA GLY A 234 25.34 6.74 13.43
C GLY A 234 25.01 5.28 13.09
N GLY A 235 23.92 4.71 13.62
CA GLY A 235 23.45 3.38 13.23
C GLY A 235 22.74 3.38 11.87
N SER A 236 22.59 2.21 11.24
CA SER A 236 21.84 2.08 9.99
C SER A 236 20.35 1.81 10.22
N ARG A 237 19.51 2.33 9.32
CA ARG A 237 18.06 2.07 9.23
C ARG A 237 17.69 1.50 7.86
N LEU A 238 16.48 0.99 7.73
CA LEU A 238 15.88 0.68 6.44
C LEU A 238 15.19 1.93 5.84
N VAL A 239 15.27 2.08 4.52
CA VAL A 239 14.51 3.08 3.76
C VAL A 239 13.56 2.34 2.82
N ILE A 240 12.27 2.48 3.06
CA ILE A 240 11.20 1.70 2.41
C ILE A 240 10.35 2.66 1.58
N CYS A 241 10.09 2.30 0.33
CA CYS A 241 9.33 3.15 -0.59
C CYS A 241 7.84 2.85 -0.49
N TYR A 242 7.02 3.88 -0.29
CA TYR A 242 5.59 3.81 -0.58
C TYR A 242 5.36 3.52 -2.06
N MET A 243 4.42 2.62 -2.38
CA MET A 243 4.05 2.31 -3.76
C MET A 243 2.59 1.88 -3.81
N SER A 244 1.71 2.73 -4.34
CA SER A 244 0.31 2.35 -4.64
C SER A 244 0.27 1.34 -5.78
N ILE A 245 -0.48 0.24 -5.59
CA ILE A 245 -0.59 -0.83 -6.59
C ILE A 245 -2.03 -1.10 -7.05
N GLY A 246 -3.02 -0.66 -6.27
CA GLY A 246 -4.45 -0.79 -6.57
C GLY A 246 -5.10 0.46 -7.15
N GLU A 247 -4.36 1.57 -7.25
CA GLU A 247 -4.79 2.82 -7.88
C GLU A 247 -3.74 3.39 -8.82
N ALA A 248 -4.19 4.03 -9.90
CA ALA A 248 -3.38 4.89 -10.74
C ALA A 248 -3.54 6.35 -10.28
N GLU A 249 -2.42 7.02 -10.09
CA GLU A 249 -2.31 8.40 -9.61
C GLU A 249 -1.99 9.32 -10.80
N ASP A 250 -2.85 10.31 -11.08
CA ASP A 250 -2.73 11.15 -12.29
C ASP A 250 -1.55 12.14 -12.28
N TYR A 251 -0.91 12.30 -11.13
CA TYR A 251 0.30 13.08 -10.91
C TYR A 251 1.57 12.25 -11.04
N ARG A 252 1.51 10.92 -11.25
CA ARG A 252 2.70 10.09 -11.44
C ARG A 252 3.22 10.11 -12.87
N TYR A 253 4.53 9.89 -13.01
CA TYR A 253 5.23 9.88 -14.30
C TYR A 253 4.67 8.90 -15.34
N TYR A 254 3.98 7.84 -14.92
CA TYR A 254 3.40 6.84 -15.82
C TYR A 254 2.06 7.28 -16.42
N TRP A 255 1.42 8.29 -15.81
CA TRP A 255 0.13 8.79 -16.27
C TRP A 255 0.27 9.46 -17.64
N GLN A 256 -0.59 9.10 -18.57
CA GLN A 256 -0.62 9.73 -19.90
C GLN A 256 -1.75 10.74 -19.94
N GLU A 257 -1.49 11.98 -20.37
CA GLU A 257 -2.49 13.05 -20.45
C GLU A 257 -3.76 12.64 -21.22
N THR A 258 -3.63 11.74 -22.20
CA THR A 258 -4.76 11.20 -22.97
C THR A 258 -5.76 10.41 -22.13
N TRP A 259 -5.34 9.82 -21.00
CA TRP A 259 -6.20 9.04 -20.11
C TRP A 259 -7.25 9.90 -19.40
N ALA A 260 -7.03 11.21 -19.25
CA ALA A 260 -8.04 12.12 -18.72
C ALA A 260 -9.34 12.12 -19.56
N LYS A 261 -9.23 11.89 -20.87
CA LYS A 261 -10.36 11.84 -21.82
C LYS A 261 -10.72 10.43 -22.23
N ASN A 262 -9.72 9.59 -22.46
CA ASN A 262 -9.86 8.23 -22.97
C ASN A 262 -9.10 7.28 -22.04
N LYS A 263 -9.73 6.91 -20.92
CA LYS A 263 -9.14 5.98 -19.95
C LYS A 263 -8.94 4.59 -20.58
N PRO A 264 -7.78 3.93 -20.37
CA PRO A 264 -7.63 2.50 -20.62
C PRO A 264 -8.71 1.72 -19.89
N ALA A 265 -9.14 0.58 -20.46
CA ALA A 265 -10.23 -0.22 -19.89
C ALA A 265 -9.93 -0.79 -18.49
N TRP A 266 -8.66 -0.79 -18.07
CA TRP A 266 -8.22 -1.20 -16.74
C TRP A 266 -8.25 -0.07 -15.71
N ILE A 267 -8.48 1.20 -16.10
CA ILE A 267 -8.74 2.29 -15.15
C ILE A 267 -10.25 2.38 -14.91
N ALA A 268 -10.65 2.21 -13.64
CA ALA A 268 -12.03 2.28 -13.18
C ALA A 268 -12.37 3.68 -12.65
N ALA A 269 -13.20 3.77 -11.60
CA ALA A 269 -13.65 5.03 -11.04
C ALA A 269 -12.53 5.78 -10.31
N GLU A 270 -12.63 7.11 -10.32
CA GLU A 270 -11.84 7.97 -9.44
C GLU A 270 -12.26 7.73 -7.99
N ASN A 271 -11.29 7.69 -7.08
CA ASN A 271 -11.52 7.60 -5.66
C ASN A 271 -12.08 8.95 -5.15
N PRO A 272 -13.33 9.00 -4.65
CA PRO A 272 -13.95 10.26 -4.24
C PRO A 272 -13.26 10.90 -3.03
N ASP A 273 -12.57 10.10 -2.20
CA ASP A 273 -11.86 10.57 -1.01
C ASP A 273 -10.45 11.06 -1.36
N TRP A 274 -9.91 10.61 -2.50
CA TRP A 274 -8.56 10.94 -2.97
C TRP A 274 -8.57 11.37 -4.45
N PRO A 275 -9.01 12.61 -4.74
CA PRO A 275 -9.04 13.13 -6.10
C PRO A 275 -7.71 12.96 -6.84
N GLY A 276 -7.77 12.58 -8.11
CA GLY A 276 -6.60 12.23 -8.93
C GLY A 276 -6.13 10.77 -8.80
N ASN A 277 -6.71 9.99 -7.88
CA ASN A 277 -6.43 8.55 -7.74
C ASN A 277 -7.59 7.75 -8.35
N TYR A 278 -7.28 6.73 -9.14
CA TYR A 278 -8.28 5.95 -9.88
C TYR A 278 -8.09 4.47 -9.62
N LYS A 279 -9.14 3.76 -9.18
CA LYS A 279 -9.07 2.30 -8.99
C LYS A 279 -8.66 1.64 -10.29
N VAL A 280 -7.82 0.61 -10.22
CA VAL A 280 -7.36 -0.14 -11.40
C VAL A 280 -7.72 -1.61 -11.29
N LYS A 281 -8.06 -2.22 -12.42
CA LYS A 281 -8.15 -3.68 -12.57
C LYS A 281 -6.75 -4.25 -12.40
N TYR A 282 -6.29 -4.43 -11.17
CA TYR A 282 -4.89 -4.71 -10.83
C TYR A 282 -4.36 -6.04 -11.37
N TRP A 283 -5.25 -6.95 -11.80
CA TRP A 283 -4.90 -8.16 -12.55
C TRP A 283 -4.54 -7.90 -14.02
N ASN A 284 -4.74 -6.69 -14.53
CA ASN A 284 -4.47 -6.34 -15.92
C ASN A 284 -2.95 -6.31 -16.22
N GLU A 285 -2.55 -6.94 -17.32
CA GLU A 285 -1.15 -7.06 -17.74
C GLU A 285 -0.47 -5.74 -18.05
N GLU A 286 -1.17 -4.75 -18.64
CA GLU A 286 -0.58 -3.44 -18.94
C GLU A 286 -0.28 -2.67 -17.65
N TRP A 287 -1.23 -2.66 -16.71
CA TRP A 287 -1.03 -2.07 -15.38
C TRP A 287 0.14 -2.73 -14.64
N GLN A 288 0.16 -4.06 -14.57
CA GLN A 288 1.26 -4.80 -13.97
C GLN A 288 2.60 -4.57 -14.69
N GLY A 289 2.55 -4.32 -16.00
CA GLY A 289 3.63 -3.78 -16.81
C GLY A 289 4.24 -2.51 -16.23
N LEU A 290 3.41 -1.49 -15.98
CA LEU A 290 3.82 -0.21 -15.41
C LEU A 290 4.40 -0.37 -14.00
N ILE A 291 3.89 -1.30 -13.21
CA ILE A 291 4.30 -1.46 -11.81
C ILE A 291 5.55 -2.32 -11.64
N TYR A 292 5.64 -3.53 -12.21
CA TYR A 292 6.74 -4.45 -11.89
C TYR A 292 7.26 -5.36 -13.02
N LYS A 293 6.55 -5.52 -14.13
CA LYS A 293 6.90 -6.55 -15.13
C LYS A 293 7.98 -6.15 -16.14
N ASN A 294 8.53 -4.92 -16.10
CA ASN A 294 9.57 -4.48 -17.03
C ASN A 294 10.67 -3.63 -16.37
N GLN A 295 11.76 -3.39 -17.10
CA GLN A 295 12.96 -2.70 -16.62
C GLN A 295 12.74 -1.21 -16.31
N ASP A 296 11.69 -0.60 -16.87
CA ASP A 296 11.34 0.81 -16.67
C ASP A 296 10.17 0.99 -15.69
N SER A 297 9.70 -0.10 -15.09
CA SER A 297 8.55 -0.13 -14.19
C SER A 297 8.81 0.65 -12.90
N TYR A 298 7.74 0.97 -12.17
CA TYR A 298 7.83 1.71 -10.91
C TYR A 298 8.74 0.98 -9.91
N LEU A 299 8.53 -0.32 -9.70
CA LEU A 299 9.39 -1.15 -8.87
C LEU A 299 10.86 -1.11 -9.32
N SER A 300 11.13 -1.18 -10.63
CA SER A 300 12.51 -1.12 -11.16
C SER A 300 13.19 0.21 -10.82
N LYS A 301 12.47 1.34 -10.86
CA LYS A 301 12.98 2.65 -10.42
C LYS A 301 13.29 2.66 -8.93
N ILE A 302 12.40 2.13 -8.10
CA ILE A 302 12.58 2.04 -6.64
C ILE A 302 13.82 1.21 -6.30
N VAL A 303 13.96 0.03 -6.90
CA VAL A 303 15.11 -0.86 -6.68
C VAL A 303 16.42 -0.20 -7.17
N ALA A 304 16.39 0.48 -8.33
CA ALA A 304 17.55 1.19 -8.86
C ALA A 304 18.00 2.37 -7.98
N SER A 305 17.05 3.04 -7.31
CA SER A 305 17.33 4.07 -6.30
C SER A 305 17.84 3.49 -4.98
N GLY A 306 17.95 2.17 -4.84
CA GLY A 306 18.57 1.54 -3.69
C GLY A 306 17.71 1.56 -2.42
N PHE A 307 16.39 1.62 -2.54
CA PHE A 307 15.49 1.38 -1.41
C PHE A 307 15.63 -0.07 -0.89
N ASP A 308 15.36 -0.27 0.40
CA ASP A 308 15.40 -1.59 1.07
C ASP A 308 14.13 -2.40 0.90
N GLY A 309 13.05 -1.77 0.45
CA GLY A 309 11.77 -2.42 0.35
C GLY A 309 10.69 -1.54 -0.25
N VAL A 310 9.53 -2.14 -0.43
CA VAL A 310 8.28 -1.45 -0.77
C VAL A 310 7.23 -1.67 0.31
N TYR A 311 6.50 -0.60 0.58
CA TYR A 311 5.31 -0.57 1.39
C TYR A 311 4.13 -0.36 0.43
N LEU A 312 3.40 -1.44 0.18
CA LEU A 312 2.43 -1.54 -0.90
C LEU A 312 1.07 -1.06 -0.43
N ASP A 313 0.53 -0.06 -1.11
CA ASP A 313 -0.76 0.53 -0.75
C ASP A 313 -1.87 0.17 -1.72
N ILE A 314 -3.11 0.35 -1.26
CA ILE A 314 -4.33 -0.02 -1.96
C ILE A 314 -4.40 -1.54 -2.24
N ILE A 315 -3.99 -2.33 -1.25
CA ILE A 315 -4.13 -3.79 -1.27
C ILE A 315 -5.61 -4.18 -1.24
N ASP A 316 -6.41 -3.43 -0.49
CA ASP A 316 -7.86 -3.54 -0.35
C ASP A 316 -8.65 -3.19 -1.64
N ALA A 317 -7.99 -2.85 -2.76
CA ALA A 317 -8.68 -2.70 -4.05
C ALA A 317 -9.49 -3.94 -4.45
N PHE A 318 -9.23 -5.12 -3.89
CA PHE A 318 -10.08 -6.28 -4.14
C PHE A 318 -11.52 -6.07 -3.66
N GLU A 319 -11.74 -5.33 -2.58
CA GLU A 319 -13.07 -5.05 -2.02
C GLU A 319 -13.93 -4.29 -3.02
N TYR A 320 -13.34 -3.28 -3.67
CA TYR A 320 -14.01 -2.47 -4.70
C TYR A 320 -14.57 -3.28 -5.87
N PHE A 321 -13.95 -4.42 -6.22
CA PHE A 321 -14.41 -5.27 -7.33
C PHE A 321 -15.25 -6.47 -6.87
N GLU A 322 -15.33 -6.74 -5.56
CA GLU A 322 -16.22 -7.75 -5.00
C GLU A 322 -17.66 -7.23 -4.80
N ASP A 323 -17.82 -5.92 -4.63
CA ASP A 323 -19.10 -5.21 -4.47
C ASP A 323 -19.85 -4.93 -5.79
#